data_AF-A0A7X4CLJ6-F1
#
_entry.id   AF-A0A7X4CLJ6-F1
#
_cell.length_a   1.000
_cell.length_b   1.000
_cell.length_c   1.000
_cell.angle_alpha   90.00
_cell.angle_beta   90.00
_cell.angle_gamma   90.00
#
_symmetry.space_group_name_H-M   'P 1'
#
loop_
_entity.id
_entity.type
_entity.pdbx_description
1 polymer ?
#
loop_
_entity_poly.entity_id
_entity_poly.type
_entity_poly.pdbx_seq_one_letter_code
_entity_poly.pdbx_strand_id
1 'polypeptide(L)' 'MRNDPIVAEVRAIRDELAAQCGYDIKEIFRKLREQQDESGLKYVRYPARRLSPTEDVQAPNADRKTR' A
#
# COMPACT_ATOMS: atom_id res chain seq x y z
N MET A 1 5.39 -20.61 5.35
CA MET A 1 4.38 -20.79 4.28
C MET A 1 4.63 -19.69 3.25
N ARG A 2 5.21 -20.01 2.09
CA ARG A 2 5.90 -18.98 1.28
C ARG A 2 5.42 -18.80 -0.17
N ASN A 3 4.53 -19.65 -0.68
CA ASN A 3 4.12 -19.62 -2.09
C ASN A 3 2.60 -19.74 -2.19
N ASP A 4 1.89 -18.69 -1.76
CA ASP A 4 0.49 -18.56 -2.15
C ASP A 4 0.46 -18.00 -3.59
N PRO A 5 -0.17 -18.71 -4.55
CA PRO A 5 -0.21 -18.28 -5.95
C PRO A 5 -0.83 -16.89 -6.12
N ILE A 6 -1.80 -16.51 -5.28
CA ILE A 6 -2.45 -15.19 -5.31
C ILE A 6 -1.47 -14.12 -4.87
N VAL A 7 -0.67 -14.40 -3.84
CA VAL A 7 0.34 -13.45 -3.35
C VAL A 7 1.47 -13.27 -4.37
N ALA A 8 1.81 -14.31 -5.13
CA ALA A 8 2.82 -14.23 -6.18
C ALA A 8 2.37 -13.33 -7.34
N GLU A 9 1.12 -13.46 -7.77
CA GLU A 9 0.51 -12.60 -8.78
C GLU A 9 0.48 -11.13 -8.35
N VAL A 10 -0.01 -10.86 -7.13
CA VAL A 10 -0.04 -9.50 -6.56
C VAL A 10 1.37 -8.90 -6.49
N ARG A 11 2.38 -9.70 -6.17
CA ARG A 11 3.78 -9.25 -6.15
C ARG A 11 4.28 -8.88 -7.54
N ALA A 12 4.02 -9.71 -8.55
CA ALA A 12 4.42 -9.43 -9.93
C ALA A 12 3.81 -8.11 -10.43
N ILE A 13 2.50 -7.92 -10.25
CA ILE A 13 1.79 -6.69 -10.66
C ILE A 13 2.37 -5.46 -9.94
N ARG A 14 2.63 -5.57 -8.64
CA ARG A 14 3.21 -4.47 -7.85
C ARG A 14 4.63 -4.13 -8.30
N ASP A 15 5.43 -5.13 -8.63
CA ASP A 15 6.81 -4.91 -9.09
C ASP A 15 6.83 -4.26 -10.48
N GLU A 16 5.92 -4.65 -11.38
CA GLU A 16 5.74 -3.99 -12.68
C GLU A 16 5.31 -2.52 -12.51
N LEU A 17 4.34 -2.23 -11.65
CA LEU A 17 3.90 -0.87 -11.36
C LEU A 17 5.02 -0.03 -10.75
N ALA A 18 5.80 -0.61 -9.83
CA ALA A 18 6.95 0.04 -9.21
C ALA A 18 8.04 0.33 -10.24
N ALA A 19 8.36 -0.62 -11.13
CA ALA A 19 9.34 -0.43 -12.19
C ALA A 19 8.94 0.71 -13.15
N GLN A 20 7.67 0.80 -13.53
CA GLN A 20 7.14 1.91 -14.34
C GLN A 20 7.20 3.29 -13.66
N CYS A 21 7.39 3.32 -12.35
CA CYS A 21 7.52 4.53 -11.54
C CYS A 21 8.93 4.70 -10.97
N GLY A 22 9.92 3.96 -11.47
CA GLY A 22 11.30 4.04 -11.00
C GLY A 22 11.49 3.65 -9.52
N TYR A 23 10.57 2.85 -8.97
CA TYR A 23 10.50 2.50 -7.55
C TYR A 23 10.35 3.71 -6.61
N ASP A 24 10.00 4.89 -7.12
CA ASP A 24 9.73 6.06 -6.31
C ASP A 24 8.26 6.05 -5.85
N ILE A 25 8.07 5.94 -4.54
CA ILE A 25 6.76 5.97 -3.90
C ILE A 25 6.00 7.25 -4.26
N LYS A 26 6.69 8.39 -4.37
CA LYS A 26 6.05 9.67 -4.70
C LYS A 26 5.47 9.66 -6.11
N GLU A 27 6.19 9.07 -7.05
CA GLU A 27 5.78 8.95 -8.45
C GLU A 27 4.55 8.04 -8.61
N ILE A 28 4.50 6.94 -7.85
CA ILE A 28 3.33 6.06 -7.80
C ILE A 28 2.10 6.83 -7.30
N PHE A 29 2.25 7.60 -6.21
CA PHE A 29 1.15 8.41 -5.67
C PHE A 29 0.72 9.51 -6.63
N ARG A 30 1.66 10.12 -7.36
CA ARG A 30 1.34 11.15 -8.35
C ARG A 30 0.47 10.58 -9.48
N LYS A 31 0.90 9.47 -10.09
CA LYS A 31 0.13 8.78 -11.14
C LYS A 31 -1.26 8.37 -10.65
N LEU A 32 -1.36 7.86 -9.42
CA LEU A 32 -2.65 7.45 -8.87
C LEU A 32 -3.60 8.64 -8.69
N ARG A 33 -3.10 9.82 -8.31
CA ARG A 33 -3.92 11.04 -8.23
C ARG A 33 -4.34 11.53 -9.60
N GLU A 34 -3.43 11.54 -10.57
CA GLU A 34 -3.75 11.92 -11.96
C GLU A 34 -4.89 11.05 -12.50
N GLN A 35 -4.82 9.73 -12.29
CA GLN A 35 -5.90 8.79 -12.65
C GLN A 35 -7.22 9.05 -11.90
N GLN A 36 -7.14 9.43 -10.62
CA GLN A 36 -8.34 9.78 -9.85
C GLN A 36 -9.02 11.04 -10.41
N ASP A 37 -8.23 12.06 -10.75
CA ASP A 37 -8.72 13.32 -11.31
C ASP A 37 -9.32 13.10 -12.70
N GLU A 38 -8.71 12.24 -13.53
CA GLU A 38 -9.22 11.88 -14.86
C GLU A 38 -10.49 11.01 -14.81
N SER A 39 -10.68 10.21 -13.76
CA SER A 39 -11.81 9.27 -13.69
C SER A 39 -13.19 9.94 -13.67
N GLY A 40 -13.26 11.24 -13.33
CA GLY A 40 -14.51 11.98 -13.17
C GLY A 40 -15.42 11.43 -12.07
N LEU A 41 -14.94 10.47 -11.26
CA LEU A 41 -15.70 9.84 -10.19
C LEU A 41 -15.74 10.76 -8.96
N LYS A 42 -16.88 10.75 -8.27
CA LYS A 42 -17.05 11.52 -7.03
C LYS A 42 -16.38 10.78 -5.86
N TYR A 43 -15.19 11.23 -5.47
CA TYR A 43 -14.51 10.73 -4.28
C TYR A 43 -14.98 11.45 -3.02
N VAL A 44 -15.28 10.68 -1.96
CA VAL A 44 -15.62 11.21 -0.64
C VAL A 44 -14.40 11.12 0.27
N ARG A 45 -13.99 12.24 0.87
CA ARG A 45 -12.90 12.27 1.84
C ARG A 45 -13.44 12.10 3.25
N TYR A 46 -13.01 11.05 3.93
CA TYR A 46 -13.27 10.87 5.36
C TYR A 46 -12.16 11.49 6.19
N PRO A 47 -12.48 12.09 7.36
CA PRO A 47 -11.45 12.53 8.30
C PRO A 47 -10.66 11.32 8.82
N ALA A 48 -9.40 11.54 9.18
CA ALA A 48 -8.58 10.50 9.79
C ALA A 48 -9.26 9.97 11.07
N ARG A 49 -9.28 8.64 11.24
CA ARG A 49 -9.81 8.01 12.45
C ARG A 49 -8.99 8.52 13.65
N ARG A 50 -9.66 9.15 14.62
CA ARG A 50 -9.01 9.53 15.87
C ARG A 50 -8.75 8.27 16.67
N LEU A 51 -7.46 7.91 16.82
CA LEU A 51 -7.05 6.87 17.75
C LEU A 51 -7.19 7.43 19.16
N SER A 52 -7.89 6.71 20.03
CA SER A 52 -7.76 6.95 21.47
C SER A 52 -6.36 6.48 21.88
N PRO A 53 -5.72 7.11 22.89
CA PRO A 53 -4.34 6.79 23.32
C PRO A 53 -4.09 5.36 23.83
N THR A 54 -5.04 4.43 23.68
CA THR A 54 -5.00 3.07 24.23
C THR A 54 -5.05 1.99 23.14
N GLU A 55 -5.24 2.33 21.87
CA GLU A 55 -5.24 1.35 20.76
C GLU A 55 -3.86 1.18 20.10
N ASP A 56 -2.78 1.69 20.70
CA ASP A 56 -1.41 1.29 20.36
C ASP A 56 -1.07 -0.06 21.01
N VAL A 57 -1.82 -1.11 20.65
CA VAL A 57 -1.43 -2.48 20.96
C VAL A 57 -1.44 -3.31 19.69
N GLN A 58 -0.21 -3.70 19.31
CA GLN A 58 0.19 -4.74 18.39
C GLN A 58 0.30 -4.41 16.89
N ALA A 59 1.48 -3.92 16.49
CA ALA A 59 2.15 -4.50 15.33
C ALA A 59 3.03 -5.67 15.81
N PRO A 60 2.63 -6.95 15.74
CA PRO A 60 3.56 -8.04 15.98
C PRO A 60 4.22 -8.37 14.66
N ASN A 61 5.29 -7.67 14.30
CA ASN A 61 6.27 -8.16 13.33
C ASN A 61 7.65 -7.53 13.60
N ALA A 62 8.07 -7.58 14.86
CA ALA A 62 9.46 -7.34 15.25
C ALA A 62 10.05 -8.62 15.87
N ASP A 63 9.90 -9.77 15.20
CA ASP A 63 10.64 -10.98 15.54
C ASP A 63 10.76 -11.92 14.33
N ARG A 64 11.68 -11.59 13.44
CA ARG A 64 12.36 -12.57 12.58
C ARG A 64 13.84 -12.20 12.45
N LYS A 65 14.53 -12.12 13.58
CA LYS A 65 15.96 -12.41 13.65
C LYS A 65 16.15 -13.60 14.60
N THR A 66 17.21 -14.36 14.34
CA THR A 66 17.66 -15.61 15.00
C THR A 66 16.81 -16.85 14.75
N ARG A 67 17.17 -17.68 13.77
CA ARG A 67 18.16 -18.77 13.90
C ARG A 67 18.49 -19.35 12.52
#